data_AF-A0A1G0DWD2-F1
#
_entry.id   AF-A0A1G0DWD2-F1
#
_cell.length_a   1.000
_cell.length_b   1.000
_cell.length_c   1.000
_cell.angle_alpha   90.00
_cell.angle_beta   90.00
_cell.angle_gamma   90.00
#
_symmetry.space_group_name_H-M   'P 1'
#
loop_
_entity.id
_entity.type
_entity.pdbx_description
1 polymer ?
#
loop_
_entity_poly.entity_id
_entity_poly.type
_entity_poly.pdbx_seq_one_letter_code
_entity_poly.pdbx_strand_id
1 'polypeptide(L)'
;MKETIMNTADMVIHVHPELDAQARTDLERKLMGHVGVDCAEFDHLPHPHSLMVKYDPDAVEGMELLQMVRKLDPVASMVGL
;
A
#
# COMPACT_ATOMS: atom_id res chain seq x y z
N MET A 1 -25.72 15.99 -0.53
CA MET A 1 -24.40 15.44 -0.90
C MET A 1 -24.34 14.11 -0.16
N LYS A 2 -24.44 12.97 -0.85
CA LYS A 2 -24.34 11.68 -0.16
C LYS A 2 -22.87 11.50 0.17
N GLU A 3 -22.53 11.52 1.46
CA GLU A 3 -21.28 10.92 1.92
C GLU A 3 -21.38 9.44 1.53
N THR A 4 -20.75 9.08 0.41
CA THR A 4 -20.48 7.68 0.14
C THR A 4 -19.55 7.26 1.26
N ILE A 5 -20.07 6.50 2.22
CA ILE A 5 -19.26 5.83 3.23
C ILE A 5 -18.39 4.87 2.43
N MET A 6 -17.20 5.32 2.05
CA MET A 6 -16.20 4.49 1.40
C MET A 6 -15.73 3.53 2.49
N ASN A 7 -16.07 2.25 2.33
CA ASN A 7 -15.72 1.22 3.29
C ASN A 7 -14.24 0.88 3.12
N THR A 8 -13.35 1.77 3.55
CA THR A 8 -11.91 1.56 3.36
C THR A 8 -11.37 0.58 4.39
N ALA A 9 -10.55 -0.35 3.92
CA ALA A 9 -9.73 -1.24 4.71
C ALA A 9 -8.30 -0.68 4.78
N ASP A 10 -7.71 -0.75 5.96
CA ASP A 10 -6.30 -0.44 6.17
C ASP A 10 -5.47 -1.72 5.96
N MET A 11 -4.34 -1.62 5.28
CA MET A 11 -3.42 -2.73 5.09
C MET A 11 -1.99 -2.23 5.29
N VAL A 12 -1.20 -3.00 6.03
CA VAL A 12 0.22 -2.71 6.22
C VAL A 12 1.05 -3.75 5.49
N ILE A 13 1.93 -3.27 4.61
CA ILE A 13 2.89 -4.09 3.87
C ILE A 13 4.30 -3.74 4.35
N HIS A 14 5.04 -4.72 4.84
CA HIS A 14 6.46 -4.58 5.08
C HIS A 14 7.23 -4.88 3.80
N VAL A 15 8.08 -3.94 3.41
CA VAL A 15 9.05 -4.10 2.32
C VAL A 15 10.46 -4.25 2.88
N HIS A 16 11.42 -4.61 2.03
CA HIS A 16 12.80 -4.74 2.41
C HIS A 16 13.39 -3.38 2.87
N PRO A 17 14.10 -3.30 4.00
CA PRO A 17 14.66 -2.05 4.51
C PRO A 17 15.72 -1.44 3.58
N GLU A 18 16.33 -2.24 2.71
CA GLU A 18 17.29 -1.78 1.69
C GLU A 18 16.63 -1.23 0.42
N LEU A 19 15.29 -1.28 0.31
CA LEU A 19 14.59 -0.66 -0.81
C LEU A 19 14.92 0.84 -0.82
N ASP A 20 15.48 1.33 -1.92
CA ASP A 20 15.92 2.72 -2.01
C ASP A 20 14.74 3.70 -1.97
N ALA A 21 15.04 4.97 -1.64
CA ALA A 21 14.00 5.99 -1.49
C ALA A 21 13.23 6.27 -2.79
N GLN A 22 13.89 6.14 -3.96
CA GLN A 22 13.24 6.36 -5.25
C GLN A 22 12.25 5.23 -5.55
N ALA A 23 12.66 3.99 -5.32
CA ALA A 23 11.81 2.82 -5.46
C ALA A 23 10.59 2.89 -4.53
N ARG A 24 10.73 3.39 -3.30
CA ARG A 24 9.60 3.64 -2.38
C ARG A 24 8.63 4.68 -2.93
N THR A 25 9.12 5.84 -3.36
CA THR A 25 8.28 6.90 -3.94
C THR A 25 7.57 6.44 -5.22
N ASP A 26 8.23 5.63 -6.05
CA ASP A 26 7.61 5.06 -7.24
C ASP A 26 6.49 4.06 -6.87
N LEU A 27 6.66 3.33 -5.76
CA LEU A 27 5.69 2.37 -5.25
C LEU A 27 4.45 3.07 -4.67
N GLU A 28 4.64 4.13 -3.90
CA GLU A 28 3.55 5.01 -3.41
C GLU A 28 2.74 5.56 -4.59
N ARG A 29 3.41 6.17 -5.57
CA ARG A 29 2.76 6.72 -6.78
C ARG A 29 1.99 5.66 -7.56
N LYS A 30 2.56 4.47 -7.68
CA LYS A 30 1.94 3.36 -8.42
C LYS A 30 0.68 2.86 -7.74
N LEU A 31 0.69 2.74 -6.41
CA LEU A 31 -0.49 2.33 -5.64
C LEU A 31 -1.55 3.44 -5.59
N MET A 32 -1.14 4.70 -5.37
CA MET A 32 -2.05 5.86 -5.42
C MET A 32 -2.74 6.04 -6.78
N GLY A 33 -2.11 5.59 -7.86
CA GLY A 33 -2.71 5.60 -9.20
C GLY A 33 -3.66 4.43 -9.47
N HIS A 34 -3.78 3.47 -8.55
CA HIS A 34 -4.62 2.29 -8.73
C HIS A 34 -6.07 2.57 -8.32
N VAL A 35 -7.02 2.10 -9.13
CA VAL A 35 -8.44 2.21 -8.80
C VAL A 35 -8.71 1.42 -7.51
N GLY A 36 -9.47 2.05 -6.60
CA GLY A 36 -9.78 1.46 -5.30
C GLY A 36 -8.74 1.74 -4.21
N VAL A 37 -7.62 2.42 -4.50
CA VAL A 37 -6.70 2.89 -3.45
C VAL A 37 -7.03 4.33 -3.08
N ASP A 38 -7.28 4.57 -1.80
CA ASP A 38 -7.52 5.89 -1.23
C ASP A 38 -6.22 6.55 -0.76
N CYS A 39 -5.33 5.76 -0.15
CA CYS A 39 -4.05 6.24 0.34
C CYS A 39 -2.97 5.13 0.26
N ALA A 40 -1.72 5.48 -0.06
CA ALA A 40 -0.58 4.59 -0.06
C ALA A 40 0.69 5.38 0.27
N GLU A 41 1.15 5.27 1.51
CA GLU A 41 2.28 6.05 2.04
C GLU A 41 3.17 5.18 2.93
N PHE A 42 4.48 5.33 2.81
CA PHE A 42 5.41 4.72 3.76
C PHE A 42 5.33 5.44 5.10
N ASP A 43 5.38 4.68 6.18
CA ASP A 43 5.58 5.24 7.50
C ASP A 43 6.98 5.87 7.56
N HIS A 44 7.10 7.06 8.13
CA HIS A 44 8.34 7.82 8.11
C HIS A 44 9.19 7.47 9.36
N LEU A 45 8.54 7.19 10.49
CA LEU A 45 9.16 6.79 11.77
C LEU A 45 8.09 6.13 12.67
N PRO A 46 8.35 4.99 13.34
CA PRO A 46 9.65 4.33 13.53
C PRO A 46 9.99 3.21 12.52
N HIS A 47 9.08 2.84 11.61
CA HIS A 47 9.29 1.75 10.66
C HIS A 47 9.30 2.24 9.20
N PRO A 48 10.43 2.74 8.68
CA PRO A 48 10.52 3.29 7.32
C PRO A 48 10.26 2.28 6.20
N HIS A 49 10.12 1.00 6.56
CA HIS A 49 9.86 -0.12 5.68
C HIS A 49 8.38 -0.56 5.70
N SER A 50 7.54 0.09 6.49
CA SER A 50 6.12 -0.19 6.57
C SER A 50 5.38 0.74 5.61
N LEU A 51 4.68 0.16 4.64
CA LEU A 51 3.81 0.84 3.71
C LEU A 51 2.38 0.68 4.18
N MET A 52 1.73 1.79 4.52
CA MET A 52 0.32 1.83 4.85
C MET A 52 -0.49 2.07 3.58
N VAL A 53 -1.47 1.20 3.32
CA VAL A 53 -2.36 1.32 2.17
C VAL A 53 -3.79 1.31 2.67
N LYS A 54 -4.54 2.35 2.34
CA LYS A 54 -5.99 2.42 2.53
C LYS A 54 -6.64 2.15 1.19
N TYR A 55 -7.51 1.16 1.15
CA TYR A 55 -8.15 0.75 -0.10
C TYR A 55 -9.60 0.36 0.13
N ASP A 56 -10.40 0.45 -0.92
CA ASP A 56 -11.76 -0.05 -0.97
C ASP A 56 -11.74 -1.54 -1.35
N PRO A 57 -12.05 -2.46 -0.41
CA PRO A 57 -12.07 -3.89 -0.67
C PRO A 57 -13.19 -4.32 -1.62
N ASP A 58 -14.19 -3.47 -1.88
CA ASP A 58 -15.21 -3.70 -2.91
C ASP A 58 -14.68 -3.36 -4.32
N ALA A 59 -13.60 -2.57 -4.41
CA ALA A 59 -13.00 -2.13 -5.68
C ALA A 59 -11.68 -2.86 -6.03
N VAL A 60 -10.87 -3.21 -5.03
CA VAL A 60 -9.58 -3.90 -5.22
C VAL A 60 -9.29 -4.87 -4.09
N GLU A 61 -8.72 -6.03 -4.41
CA GLU A 61 -8.32 -7.00 -3.40
C GLU A 61 -6.95 -6.64 -2.80
N GLY A 62 -6.81 -6.68 -1.47
CA GLY A 62 -5.53 -6.43 -0.80
C GLY A 62 -4.39 -7.35 -1.28
N MET A 63 -4.72 -8.57 -1.72
CA MET A 63 -3.74 -9.50 -2.29
C MET A 63 -3.22 -9.03 -3.65
N GLU A 64 -4.04 -8.35 -4.46
CA GLU A 64 -3.60 -7.76 -5.73
C GLU A 64 -2.62 -6.62 -5.47
N LEU A 65 -2.93 -5.76 -4.49
CA LEU A 65 -2.03 -4.71 -4.03
C LEU A 65 -0.69 -5.28 -3.55
N LEU A 66 -0.70 -6.34 -2.72
CA LEU A 66 0.52 -7.02 -2.28
C LEU A 66 1.33 -7.59 -3.45
N GLN A 67 0.67 -8.20 -4.45
CA GLN A 67 1.36 -8.70 -5.64
C GLN A 67 2.03 -7.58 -6.45
N MET A 68 1.43 -6.38 -6.49
CA MET A 68 2.08 -5.23 -7.13
C MET A 68 3.35 -4.80 -6.40
N VAL A 69 3.34 -4.80 -5.07
CA VAL A 69 4.54 -4.53 -4.26
C VAL A 69 5.59 -5.62 -4.50
N ARG A 70 5.18 -6.89 -4.53
CA ARG A 70 6.08 -8.04 -4.74
C ARG A 70 6.80 -8.08 -6.09
N LYS A 71 6.27 -7.37 -7.11
CA LYS A 71 6.98 -7.21 -8.39
C LYS A 71 8.26 -6.38 -8.25
N LEU A 72 8.32 -5.48 -7.26
CA LEU A 72 9.48 -4.65 -6.97
C LEU A 72 10.29 -5.24 -5.81
N ASP A 73 9.61 -5.72 -4.77
CA ASP A 73 10.22 -6.36 -3.62
C ASP A 73 9.63 -7.76 -3.39
N PRO A 74 10.24 -8.83 -3.94
CA PRO A 74 9.70 -10.19 -3.84
C PRO A 74 9.49 -10.70 -2.41
N VAL A 75 10.21 -10.15 -1.43
CA VAL A 75 10.11 -10.54 -0.02
C VAL A 75 9.08 -9.73 0.76
N ALA A 76 8.38 -8.79 0.10
CA ALA A 76 7.33 -8.00 0.73
C ALA A 76 6.22 -8.89 1.34
N SER A 77 5.79 -8.51 2.53
CA SER A 77 4.80 -9.26 3.30
C SER A 77 3.72 -8.35 3.85
N MET A 78 2.46 -8.80 3.78
CA MET A 78 1.36 -8.21 4.52
C MET A 78 1.51 -8.58 6.00
N VAL A 79 1.36 -7.59 6.87
CA VAL A 79 1.52 -7.75 8.33
C VAL A 79 0.29 -7.33 9.13
N GLY A 80 -0.67 -6.61 8.51
CA GLY A 80 -1.92 -6.21 9.17
C GLY A 80 -3.03 -5.90 8.16
N LEU A 81 -4.27 -6.13 8.61
CA LEU A 81 -5.57 -5.85 8.00
C LEU A 81 -6.49 -5.25 9.07
#